data_AF-A0A4Q4BSX0-F1
#
_entry.id   AF-A0A4Q4BSX0-F1
#
_cell.length_a   1.000
_cell.length_b   1.000
_cell.length_c   1.000
_cell.angle_alpha   90.00
_cell.angle_beta   90.00
_cell.angle_gamma   90.00
#
_symmetry.space_group_name_H-M   'P 1'
#
loop_
_entity.id
_entity.type
_entity.pdbx_description
1 polymer ?
#
loop_
_entity_poly.entity_id
_entity_poly.type
_entity_poly.pdbx_seq_one_letter_code
_entity_poly.pdbx_strand_id
1 'polypeptide(L)'
;TMSGAPGAPAGEEGNFHDAVIKVFVEMYNKGLIYRGKRLVNWDPHFETAISDLEVENTEVPGHMWHFKYPLAGGATYEYVEKDAEGRVTFRETRDYISIATTRPETMLGDGAVAVHPSDERYAPIVGKLCEIPVGPKEHRRLIPIITDEYPDPTFGSGAVKITGAHDFNDYAVAKRGDIPCYRLLDTRAQMRADGVPYAEAAEIAGRMSRAWLVAKGYATPGFAERPFTLSESEIDALNLVPDDLRGLDRYEARQRVVEAITAEGLAVTTLKKSVDKETGAEHLERVPYVESKPIMQPFGDRSKVVIEPMLTDQWFVDTAKIVEPALDAVRTGRTKIIPPSGEKTYYHWLENIEPWCISRQLWWGHQIPVWYDKHGNQFCASTEQDAYQMAHDRAVAAGASPKEIEGRLAELIIAKMVEPNSSPTEPDRDYLLYRDPDVLDTWFSSGLWPIGTLGWPEPTPELKKYFPTSVLVTGQDILFFWVARMMMMQLAVVNDIPFHTVYLHGLVRDAKGKKMSKSLGNVIDPLEIIDEYGADALRFANAAMASLGGVLKLDTQRIAGYRNFGTKLWNACRFAEMNGVWEGHATGPAPSPKATANKWIIGETAKTLAEVNEALENY
;
A
#
# COMPACT_ATOMS: atom_id res chain seq x y z
N THR A 1 -6.91 20.40 2.68
CA THR A 1 -7.15 19.78 1.36
C THR A 1 -8.63 19.68 1.01
N MET A 2 -9.55 19.53 1.97
CA MET A 2 -11.00 19.47 1.69
C MET A 2 -11.70 20.84 1.49
N SER A 3 -10.95 21.94 1.43
CA SER A 3 -11.53 23.28 1.20
C SER A 3 -12.25 23.30 -0.16
N GLY A 4 -13.47 23.84 -0.17
CA GLY A 4 -14.37 23.84 -1.33
C GLY A 4 -15.22 22.57 -1.51
N ALA A 5 -14.98 21.52 -0.72
CA ALA A 5 -15.77 20.29 -0.85
C ALA A 5 -17.24 20.50 -0.42
N PRO A 6 -18.19 19.72 -0.97
CA PRO A 6 -19.56 19.69 -0.47
C PRO A 6 -19.60 19.46 1.04
N GLY A 7 -20.24 20.37 1.79
CA GLY A 7 -20.31 20.30 3.25
C GLY A 7 -19.13 20.92 4.01
N ALA A 8 -18.23 21.64 3.32
CA ALA A 8 -17.17 22.41 3.97
C ALA A 8 -17.76 23.46 4.95
N PRO A 9 -17.13 23.67 6.13
CA PRO A 9 -17.54 24.72 7.06
C PRO A 9 -17.50 26.12 6.44
N ALA A 10 -18.28 27.06 6.97
CA ALA A 10 -18.21 28.46 6.56
C ALA A 10 -16.79 29.03 6.76
N GLY A 11 -16.27 29.76 5.76
CA GLY A 11 -14.90 30.27 5.74
C GLY A 11 -13.88 29.35 5.05
N GLU A 12 -14.29 28.18 4.56
CA GLU A 12 -13.45 27.20 3.85
C GLU A 12 -13.79 27.11 2.35
N GLU A 13 -14.21 28.22 1.72
CA GLU A 13 -14.67 28.30 0.32
C GLU A 13 -13.54 28.29 -0.74
N GLY A 14 -12.33 27.83 -0.39
CA GLY A 14 -11.24 27.63 -1.35
C GLY A 14 -11.57 26.56 -2.41
N ASN A 15 -10.74 26.40 -3.43
CA ASN A 15 -11.00 25.53 -4.59
C ASN A 15 -10.11 24.27 -4.63
N PHE A 16 -9.52 23.88 -3.50
CA PHE A 16 -8.61 22.72 -3.46
C PHE A 16 -9.34 21.42 -3.83
N HIS A 17 -10.60 21.26 -3.41
CA HIS A 17 -11.41 20.11 -3.81
C HIS A 17 -11.54 20.02 -5.34
N ASP A 18 -11.83 21.14 -6.00
CA ASP A 18 -11.99 21.20 -7.46
C ASP A 18 -10.69 20.87 -8.19
N ALA A 19 -9.54 21.29 -7.62
CA ALA A 19 -8.22 20.89 -8.10
C ALA A 19 -8.05 19.37 -8.12
N VAL A 20 -8.41 18.70 -7.02
CA VAL A 20 -8.30 17.24 -6.91
C VAL A 20 -9.17 16.53 -7.95
N ILE A 21 -10.43 16.96 -8.07
CA ILE A 21 -11.38 16.38 -9.03
C ILE A 21 -10.90 16.59 -10.47
N LYS A 22 -10.46 17.80 -10.82
CA LYS A 22 -9.97 18.10 -12.16
C LYS A 22 -8.71 17.29 -12.51
N VAL A 23 -7.76 17.15 -11.59
CA VAL A 23 -6.57 16.31 -11.83
C VAL A 23 -6.96 14.87 -12.07
N PHE A 24 -7.89 14.32 -11.28
CA PHE A 24 -8.35 12.96 -11.50
C PHE A 24 -8.92 12.80 -12.92
N VAL A 25 -9.83 13.69 -13.33
CA VAL A 25 -10.46 13.64 -14.66
C VAL A 25 -9.42 13.79 -15.78
N GLU A 26 -8.48 14.73 -15.66
CA GLU A 26 -7.41 14.92 -16.65
C GLU A 26 -6.50 13.69 -16.76
N MET A 27 -6.07 13.12 -15.63
CA MET A 27 -5.22 11.93 -15.62
C MET A 27 -5.97 10.68 -16.13
N TYR A 28 -7.26 10.56 -15.81
CA TYR A 28 -8.13 9.52 -16.38
C TYR A 28 -8.23 9.64 -17.90
N ASN A 29 -8.51 10.85 -18.41
CA ASN A 29 -8.62 11.09 -19.85
C ASN A 29 -7.29 10.89 -20.59
N LYS A 30 -6.14 11.10 -19.93
CA LYS A 30 -4.80 10.78 -20.43
C LYS A 30 -4.45 9.28 -20.36
N GLY A 31 -5.32 8.43 -19.81
CA GLY A 31 -5.05 6.99 -19.62
C GLY A 31 -3.96 6.70 -18.58
N LEU A 32 -3.76 7.63 -17.64
CA LEU A 32 -2.82 7.52 -16.51
C LEU A 32 -3.51 6.96 -15.26
N ILE A 33 -4.83 7.09 -15.17
CA ILE A 33 -5.65 6.45 -14.13
C ILE A 33 -6.49 5.36 -14.79
N TYR A 34 -6.56 4.19 -14.15
CA TYR A 34 -7.40 3.07 -14.58
C TYR A 34 -8.04 2.37 -13.39
N ARG A 35 -9.15 1.68 -13.64
CA ARG A 35 -9.78 0.75 -12.71
C ARG A 35 -9.38 -0.66 -13.08
N GLY A 36 -9.01 -1.49 -12.11
CA GLY A 36 -8.69 -2.88 -12.35
C GLY A 36 -8.77 -3.75 -11.10
N LYS A 37 -8.92 -5.06 -11.29
CA LYS A 37 -8.87 -6.04 -10.21
C LYS A 37 -7.41 -6.41 -9.95
N ARG A 38 -6.90 -6.07 -8.77
CA ARG A 38 -5.51 -6.39 -8.35
C ARG A 38 -5.48 -6.73 -6.87
N LEU A 39 -4.41 -7.41 -6.46
CA LEU A 39 -4.14 -7.62 -5.05
C LEU A 39 -3.73 -6.29 -4.42
N VAL A 40 -4.37 -5.93 -3.31
CA VAL A 40 -4.05 -4.76 -2.50
C VAL A 40 -3.89 -5.16 -1.04
N ASN A 41 -3.16 -4.35 -0.28
CA ASN A 41 -3.20 -4.47 1.18
C ASN A 41 -4.57 -4.02 1.67
N TRP A 42 -5.29 -4.90 2.34
CA TRP A 42 -6.61 -4.63 2.89
C TRP A 42 -6.57 -4.61 4.41
N ASP A 43 -7.07 -3.53 5.00
CA ASP A 43 -7.26 -3.42 6.45
C ASP A 43 -8.66 -3.96 6.80
N PRO A 44 -8.77 -5.15 7.43
CA PRO A 44 -10.07 -5.73 7.75
C PRO A 44 -10.80 -5.04 8.91
N HIS A 45 -10.12 -4.17 9.68
CA HIS A 45 -10.73 -3.42 10.75
C HIS A 45 -11.44 -2.17 10.22
N PHE A 46 -10.78 -1.44 9.30
CA PHE A 46 -11.36 -0.27 8.65
C PHE A 46 -12.11 -0.61 7.35
N GLU A 47 -12.03 -1.86 6.88
CA GLU A 47 -12.63 -2.35 5.64
C GLU A 47 -12.23 -1.51 4.41
N THR A 48 -10.93 -1.22 4.27
CA THR A 48 -10.39 -0.40 3.17
C THR A 48 -9.05 -0.92 2.65
N ALA A 49 -8.79 -0.68 1.36
CA ALA A 49 -7.45 -0.76 0.80
C ALA A 49 -6.52 0.26 1.49
N ILE A 50 -5.24 -0.09 1.64
CA ILE A 50 -4.16 0.78 2.14
C ILE A 50 -2.91 0.62 1.27
N SER A 51 -2.03 1.62 1.29
CA SER A 51 -0.76 1.59 0.56
C SER A 51 0.24 0.60 1.20
N ASP A 52 1.18 0.05 0.43
CA ASP A 52 2.33 -0.72 0.97
C ASP A 52 3.09 0.06 2.05
N LEU A 53 3.11 1.38 1.92
CA LEU A 53 3.78 2.25 2.84
C LEU A 53 3.01 2.44 4.17
N GLU A 54 1.72 2.13 4.21
CA GLU A 54 0.86 2.15 5.41
C GLU A 54 0.89 0.80 6.16
N VAL A 55 1.77 -0.13 5.73
CA VAL A 55 1.97 -1.45 6.33
C VAL A 55 3.27 -1.50 7.14
N GLU A 56 3.16 -1.91 8.40
CA GLU A 56 4.28 -2.17 9.30
C GLU A 56 4.54 -3.68 9.39
N ASN A 57 5.67 -4.13 8.86
CA ASN A 57 6.08 -5.54 8.95
C ASN A 57 6.80 -5.82 10.27
N THR A 58 6.24 -6.72 11.08
CA THR A 58 6.79 -7.09 12.40
C THR A 58 7.04 -8.59 12.48
N GLU A 59 8.17 -8.98 13.05
CA GLU A 59 8.50 -10.37 13.33
C GLU A 59 7.74 -10.86 14.56
N VAL A 60 6.95 -11.92 14.41
CA VAL A 60 6.15 -12.52 15.49
C VAL A 60 6.37 -14.03 15.57
N PRO A 61 6.21 -14.67 16.75
CA PRO A 61 6.20 -16.12 16.85
C PRO A 61 5.09 -16.73 15.99
N GLY A 62 5.43 -17.68 15.15
CA GLY A 62 4.48 -18.38 14.29
C GLY A 62 4.83 -19.84 14.07
N HIS A 63 4.05 -20.46 13.18
CA HIS A 63 4.18 -21.87 12.84
C HIS A 63 4.27 -22.04 11.32
N MET A 64 5.09 -23.00 10.88
CA MET A 64 5.11 -23.52 9.52
C MET A 64 4.64 -24.96 9.56
N TRP A 65 3.49 -25.24 8.93
CA TRP A 65 2.92 -26.57 8.83
C TRP A 65 3.35 -27.26 7.54
N HIS A 66 3.53 -28.58 7.59
CA HIS A 66 3.90 -29.40 6.44
C HIS A 66 2.80 -30.40 6.12
N PHE A 67 2.20 -30.28 4.94
CA PHE A 67 1.08 -31.10 4.51
C PHE A 67 1.39 -31.86 3.22
N LYS A 68 0.77 -33.03 3.08
CA LYS A 68 0.83 -33.89 1.92
C LYS A 68 -0.33 -33.54 0.99
N TYR A 69 -0.03 -33.23 -0.26
CA TYR A 69 -0.99 -33.10 -1.35
C TYR A 69 -0.92 -34.39 -2.17
N PRO A 70 -1.89 -35.32 -2.03
CA PRO A 70 -1.87 -36.60 -2.74
C PRO A 70 -1.85 -36.41 -4.26
N LEU A 71 -1.07 -37.21 -4.98
CA LEU A 71 -1.05 -37.18 -6.43
C LEU A 71 -2.28 -37.88 -7.00
N ALA A 72 -2.90 -37.27 -8.01
CA ALA A 72 -4.09 -37.81 -8.64
C ALA A 72 -3.79 -39.10 -9.42
N GLY A 73 -4.80 -39.96 -9.56
CA GLY A 73 -4.72 -41.15 -10.41
C GLY A 73 -3.73 -42.23 -9.94
N GLY A 74 -3.37 -42.22 -8.65
CA GLY A 74 -2.40 -43.17 -8.09
C GLY A 74 -0.97 -42.97 -8.57
N ALA A 75 -0.64 -41.77 -9.08
CA ALA A 75 0.69 -41.45 -9.54
C ALA A 75 1.69 -41.48 -8.38
N THR A 76 2.88 -42.00 -8.66
CA THR A 76 4.02 -41.97 -7.73
C THR A 76 5.26 -41.41 -8.42
N TYR A 77 6.24 -41.00 -7.63
CA TYR A 77 7.56 -40.60 -8.12
C TYR A 77 8.65 -40.91 -7.08
N GLU A 78 9.88 -41.04 -7.56
CA GLU A 78 11.05 -41.18 -6.71
C GLU A 78 11.50 -39.79 -6.24
N TYR A 79 11.32 -39.50 -4.96
CA TYR A 79 11.87 -38.30 -4.34
C TYR A 79 13.30 -38.58 -3.89
N VAL A 80 14.27 -37.82 -4.42
CA VAL A 80 15.69 -38.04 -4.18
C VAL A 80 16.34 -36.73 -3.73
N GLU A 81 16.81 -36.68 -2.49
CA GLU A 81 17.63 -35.58 -2.01
C GLU A 81 19.11 -35.87 -2.27
N LYS A 82 19.85 -34.84 -2.67
CA LYS A 82 21.29 -34.89 -2.90
C LYS A 82 21.99 -33.82 -2.07
N ASP A 83 23.20 -34.11 -1.60
CA ASP A 83 24.07 -33.10 -1.01
C ASP A 83 24.73 -32.20 -2.08
N ALA A 84 25.54 -31.24 -1.64
CA ALA A 84 26.24 -30.29 -2.51
C ALA A 84 27.21 -30.97 -3.49
N GLU A 85 27.68 -32.18 -3.17
CA GLU A 85 28.54 -33.00 -4.03
C GLU A 85 27.75 -33.94 -4.97
N GLY A 86 26.42 -33.84 -4.97
CA GLY A 86 25.51 -34.62 -5.80
C GLY A 86 25.27 -36.06 -5.32
N ARG A 87 25.70 -36.40 -4.10
CA ARG A 87 25.50 -37.73 -3.51
C ARG A 87 24.10 -37.82 -2.91
N VAL A 88 23.43 -38.95 -3.15
CA VAL A 88 22.08 -39.18 -2.64
C VAL A 88 22.11 -39.32 -1.11
N THR A 89 21.41 -38.44 -0.40
CA THR A 89 21.28 -38.42 1.07
C THR A 89 19.98 -39.06 1.54
N PHE A 90 18.92 -38.96 0.72
CA PHE A 90 17.60 -39.50 1.02
C PHE A 90 16.91 -39.97 -0.26
N ARG A 91 16.16 -41.07 -0.17
CA ARG A 91 15.37 -41.61 -1.28
C ARG A 91 14.07 -42.20 -0.74
N GLU A 92 12.96 -41.82 -1.36
CA GLU A 92 11.62 -42.28 -0.99
C GLU A 92 10.70 -42.30 -2.21
N THR A 93 9.96 -43.38 -2.41
CA THR A 93 8.84 -43.39 -3.36
C THR A 93 7.65 -42.67 -2.72
N ARG A 94 7.20 -41.57 -3.32
CA ARG A 94 6.07 -40.77 -2.81
C ARG A 94 4.87 -40.84 -3.75
N ASP A 95 3.68 -40.83 -3.16
CA ASP A 95 2.39 -40.65 -3.81
C ASP A 95 1.77 -39.27 -3.49
N TYR A 96 2.57 -38.34 -2.95
CA TYR A 96 2.16 -36.98 -2.60
C TYR A 96 3.30 -35.98 -2.85
N ILE A 97 2.96 -34.70 -3.04
CA ILE A 97 3.90 -33.57 -2.94
C ILE A 97 3.76 -32.90 -1.57
N SER A 98 4.89 -32.58 -0.93
CA SER A 98 4.92 -31.94 0.39
C SER A 98 4.87 -30.43 0.24
N ILE A 99 4.00 -29.74 0.97
CA ILE A 99 3.87 -28.28 0.96
C ILE A 99 4.05 -27.74 2.38
N ALA A 100 4.90 -26.73 2.50
CA ALA A 100 5.08 -25.98 3.73
C ALA A 100 4.28 -24.67 3.65
N THR A 101 3.50 -24.34 4.68
CA THR A 101 2.75 -23.07 4.74
C THR A 101 2.57 -22.53 6.14
N THR A 102 2.49 -21.21 6.26
CA THR A 102 2.10 -20.48 7.49
C THR A 102 0.61 -20.09 7.52
N ARG A 103 -0.13 -20.34 6.42
CA ARG A 103 -1.55 -19.98 6.27
C ARG A 103 -2.39 -21.17 5.76
N PRO A 104 -2.56 -22.25 6.55
CA PRO A 104 -3.35 -23.43 6.16
C PRO A 104 -4.76 -23.12 5.62
N GLU A 105 -5.44 -22.13 6.20
CA GLU A 105 -6.79 -21.71 5.78
C GLU A 105 -6.86 -21.24 4.32
N THR A 106 -5.74 -20.76 3.77
CA THR A 106 -5.66 -20.26 2.39
C THR A 106 -5.51 -21.38 1.35
N MET A 107 -5.20 -22.62 1.79
CA MET A 107 -5.06 -23.77 0.89
C MET A 107 -6.33 -24.08 0.11
N LEU A 108 -7.50 -23.72 0.67
CA LEU A 108 -8.80 -23.82 0.00
C LEU A 108 -8.87 -23.05 -1.32
N GLY A 109 -8.03 -22.03 -1.49
CA GLY A 109 -7.96 -21.14 -2.65
C GLY A 109 -6.80 -21.47 -3.58
N ASP A 110 -6.08 -22.57 -3.34
CA ASP A 110 -4.95 -22.95 -4.19
C ASP A 110 -5.43 -23.16 -5.62
N GLY A 111 -4.72 -22.52 -6.55
CA GLY A 111 -4.92 -22.71 -7.99
C GLY A 111 -3.92 -23.68 -8.59
N ALA A 112 -2.74 -23.83 -7.97
CA ALA A 112 -1.64 -24.70 -8.41
C ALA A 112 -0.66 -24.97 -7.27
N VAL A 113 0.25 -25.93 -7.49
CA VAL A 113 1.50 -26.09 -6.75
C VAL A 113 2.64 -25.73 -7.69
N ALA A 114 3.55 -24.84 -7.29
CA ALA A 114 4.72 -24.46 -8.09
C ALA A 114 6.00 -25.11 -7.54
N VAL A 115 6.85 -25.55 -8.46
CA VAL A 115 8.22 -26.03 -8.20
C VAL A 115 9.21 -25.30 -9.11
N HIS A 116 10.47 -25.23 -8.70
CA HIS A 116 11.48 -24.59 -9.54
C HIS A 116 11.80 -25.45 -10.79
N PRO A 117 11.96 -24.87 -12.00
CA PRO A 117 12.28 -25.62 -13.22
C PRO A 117 13.55 -26.49 -13.13
N SER A 118 14.54 -26.05 -12.36
CA SER A 118 15.80 -26.80 -12.16
C SER A 118 15.73 -27.85 -11.05
N ASP A 119 14.61 -27.97 -10.33
CA ASP A 119 14.47 -28.93 -9.26
C ASP A 119 14.14 -30.33 -9.80
N GLU A 120 15.19 -31.12 -10.05
CA GLU A 120 15.09 -32.49 -10.59
C GLU A 120 14.20 -33.40 -9.75
N ARG A 121 13.99 -33.11 -8.47
CA ARG A 121 13.15 -33.92 -7.56
C ARG A 121 11.71 -33.99 -8.06
N TYR A 122 11.21 -32.90 -8.63
CA TYR A 122 9.80 -32.75 -9.02
C TYR A 122 9.55 -32.85 -10.52
N ALA A 123 10.60 -32.88 -11.35
CA ALA A 123 10.49 -33.02 -12.80
C ALA A 123 9.53 -34.16 -13.26
N PRO A 124 9.49 -35.35 -12.63
CA PRO A 124 8.57 -36.43 -13.04
C PRO A 124 7.08 -36.18 -12.76
N ILE A 125 6.73 -35.15 -12.00
CA ILE A 125 5.35 -34.82 -11.61
C ILE A 125 4.88 -33.45 -12.10
N VAL A 126 5.74 -32.68 -12.77
CA VAL A 126 5.31 -31.46 -13.48
C VAL A 126 4.26 -31.80 -14.54
N GLY A 127 3.18 -31.03 -14.59
CA GLY A 127 2.03 -31.26 -15.47
C GLY A 127 1.05 -32.33 -14.97
N LYS A 128 1.31 -32.95 -13.81
CA LYS A 128 0.33 -33.82 -13.14
C LYS A 128 -0.59 -33.01 -12.22
N LEU A 129 -1.64 -33.66 -11.75
CA LEU A 129 -2.57 -33.11 -10.77
C LEU A 129 -2.26 -33.65 -9.36
N CYS A 130 -2.49 -32.81 -8.36
CA CYS A 130 -2.54 -33.20 -6.95
C CYS A 130 -3.86 -32.74 -6.31
N GLU A 131 -4.31 -33.47 -5.29
CA GLU A 131 -5.51 -33.16 -4.53
C GLU A 131 -5.18 -32.17 -3.41
N ILE A 132 -6.02 -31.15 -3.24
CA ILE A 132 -5.94 -30.24 -2.09
C ILE A 132 -6.43 -31.01 -0.85
N PRO A 133 -5.64 -31.09 0.24
CA PRO A 133 -5.92 -31.99 1.36
C PRO A 133 -6.98 -31.49 2.35
N VAL A 134 -7.83 -30.54 1.95
CA VAL A 134 -8.83 -29.87 2.81
C VAL A 134 -10.20 -29.79 2.13
N GLY A 135 -11.26 -29.88 2.94
CA GLY A 135 -12.66 -29.89 2.50
C GLY A 135 -13.25 -31.30 2.39
N PRO A 136 -14.56 -31.43 2.09
CA PRO A 136 -15.24 -32.71 1.89
C PRO A 136 -14.56 -33.57 0.84
N LYS A 137 -14.17 -34.79 1.21
CA LYS A 137 -13.28 -35.67 0.42
C LYS A 137 -13.85 -35.98 -0.97
N GLU A 138 -15.15 -36.19 -1.07
CA GLU A 138 -15.89 -36.45 -2.30
C GLU A 138 -15.87 -35.27 -3.31
N HIS A 139 -15.53 -34.07 -2.85
CA HIS A 139 -15.56 -32.83 -3.65
C HIS A 139 -14.21 -32.11 -3.69
N ARG A 140 -13.12 -32.75 -3.21
CA ARG A 140 -11.80 -32.13 -3.21
C ARG A 140 -11.33 -31.84 -4.62
N ARG A 141 -10.75 -30.65 -4.78
CA ARG A 141 -10.25 -30.19 -6.06
C ARG A 141 -8.90 -30.80 -6.38
N LEU A 142 -8.70 -31.07 -7.65
CA LEU A 142 -7.41 -31.38 -8.23
C LEU A 142 -6.80 -30.12 -8.84
N ILE A 143 -5.55 -29.81 -8.48
CA ILE A 143 -4.80 -28.66 -8.98
C ILE A 143 -3.50 -29.08 -9.68
N PRO A 144 -3.06 -28.35 -10.71
CA PRO A 144 -1.85 -28.67 -11.46
C PRO A 144 -0.56 -28.42 -10.66
N ILE A 145 0.44 -29.23 -10.94
CA ILE A 145 1.84 -28.99 -10.55
C ILE A 145 2.54 -28.28 -11.70
N ILE A 146 3.00 -27.05 -11.46
CA ILE A 146 3.56 -26.14 -12.45
C ILE A 146 5.01 -25.80 -12.13
N THR A 147 5.71 -25.20 -13.09
CA THR A 147 7.06 -24.65 -12.88
C THR A 147 7.04 -23.13 -12.85
N ASP A 148 7.79 -22.51 -11.94
CA ASP A 148 8.05 -21.06 -11.89
C ASP A 148 9.41 -20.81 -11.21
N GLU A 149 10.08 -19.69 -11.46
CA GLU A 149 11.39 -19.36 -10.84
C GLU A 149 11.27 -18.88 -9.39
N TYR A 150 10.06 -18.58 -8.90
CA TYR A 150 9.83 -18.09 -7.55
C TYR A 150 10.12 -19.10 -6.42
N PRO A 151 9.69 -20.38 -6.49
CA PRO A 151 10.04 -21.38 -5.47
C PRO A 151 11.55 -21.57 -5.31
N ASP A 152 12.05 -21.47 -4.08
CA ASP A 152 13.43 -21.79 -3.73
C ASP A 152 13.58 -23.30 -3.46
N PRO A 153 14.35 -24.07 -4.26
CA PRO A 153 14.56 -25.50 -4.04
C PRO A 153 15.14 -25.85 -2.66
N THR A 154 15.83 -24.91 -2.01
CA THR A 154 16.50 -25.10 -0.72
C THR A 154 15.61 -24.73 0.48
N PHE A 155 14.45 -24.13 0.25
CA PHE A 155 13.53 -23.71 1.30
C PHE A 155 12.36 -24.69 1.47
N GLY A 156 12.15 -25.16 2.71
CA GLY A 156 11.06 -26.09 3.03
C GLY A 156 11.18 -27.38 2.20
N SER A 157 10.13 -27.72 1.46
CA SER A 157 10.17 -28.85 0.52
C SER A 157 10.72 -28.50 -0.87
N GLY A 158 10.90 -27.22 -1.20
CA GLY A 158 11.13 -26.72 -2.56
C GLY A 158 9.87 -26.61 -3.42
N ALA A 159 8.69 -26.90 -2.86
CA ALA A 159 7.39 -26.74 -3.51
C ALA A 159 6.51 -25.77 -2.73
N VAL A 160 5.81 -24.89 -3.46
CA VAL A 160 5.02 -23.80 -2.88
C VAL A 160 3.57 -23.88 -3.37
N LYS A 161 2.60 -23.75 -2.45
CA LYS A 161 1.20 -23.59 -2.82
C LYS A 161 0.98 -22.22 -3.47
N ILE A 162 0.18 -22.14 -4.53
CA ILE A 162 -0.12 -20.89 -5.21
C ILE A 162 -1.56 -20.47 -4.89
N THR A 163 -1.72 -19.59 -3.90
CA THR A 163 -3.00 -18.98 -3.54
C THR A 163 -3.06 -17.53 -4.03
N GLY A 164 -3.21 -17.35 -5.34
CA GLY A 164 -3.04 -16.03 -5.99
C GLY A 164 -3.94 -14.89 -5.49
N ALA A 165 -5.06 -15.17 -4.82
CA ALA A 165 -5.92 -14.11 -4.28
C ALA A 165 -5.56 -13.63 -2.86
N HIS A 166 -4.50 -14.20 -2.23
CA HIS A 166 -4.21 -14.02 -0.80
C HIS A 166 -2.73 -13.79 -0.47
N ASP A 167 -1.83 -13.76 -1.47
CA ASP A 167 -0.41 -13.45 -1.30
C ASP A 167 0.13 -12.78 -2.57
N PHE A 168 0.97 -11.74 -2.43
CA PHE A 168 1.48 -10.97 -3.57
C PHE A 168 2.42 -11.77 -4.47
N ASN A 169 3.24 -12.66 -3.88
CA ASN A 169 4.13 -13.50 -4.66
C ASN A 169 3.34 -14.59 -5.38
N ASP A 170 2.41 -15.24 -4.67
CA ASP A 170 1.51 -16.23 -5.27
C ASP A 170 0.68 -15.61 -6.40
N TYR A 171 0.22 -14.35 -6.24
CA TYR A 171 -0.47 -13.61 -7.28
C TYR A 171 0.40 -13.42 -8.52
N ALA A 172 1.68 -13.04 -8.34
CA ALA A 172 2.61 -12.88 -9.44
C ALA A 172 2.86 -14.20 -10.18
N VAL A 173 3.04 -15.32 -9.45
CA VAL A 173 3.14 -16.67 -10.04
C VAL A 173 1.86 -17.01 -10.80
N ALA A 174 0.70 -16.78 -10.18
CA ALA A 174 -0.59 -17.09 -10.79
C ALA A 174 -0.82 -16.31 -12.09
N LYS A 175 -0.46 -15.02 -12.13
CA LYS A 175 -0.55 -14.20 -13.33
C LYS A 175 0.40 -14.66 -14.44
N ARG A 176 1.64 -15.05 -14.13
CA ARG A 176 2.56 -15.62 -15.14
C ARG A 176 2.09 -16.98 -15.65
N GLY A 177 1.48 -17.77 -14.77
CA GLY A 177 1.03 -19.13 -15.06
C GLY A 177 -0.38 -19.23 -15.67
N ASP A 178 -1.11 -18.13 -15.85
CA ASP A 178 -2.55 -18.13 -16.18
C ASP A 178 -3.39 -18.98 -15.19
N ILE A 179 -3.07 -18.91 -13.90
CA ILE A 179 -3.76 -19.64 -12.83
C ILE A 179 -4.89 -18.78 -12.26
N PRO A 180 -6.12 -19.32 -12.14
CA PRO A 180 -7.23 -18.62 -11.50
C PRO A 180 -6.94 -18.22 -10.05
N CYS A 181 -7.37 -17.03 -9.65
CA CYS A 181 -7.19 -16.51 -8.29
C CYS A 181 -8.54 -16.53 -7.54
N TYR A 182 -8.69 -17.44 -6.58
CA TYR A 182 -9.93 -17.62 -5.83
C TYR A 182 -9.90 -16.92 -4.48
N ARG A 183 -10.76 -15.93 -4.26
CA ARG A 183 -10.86 -15.20 -3.01
C ARG A 183 -11.71 -15.97 -1.99
N LEU A 184 -11.14 -16.24 -0.83
CA LEU A 184 -11.74 -17.00 0.26
C LEU A 184 -12.24 -16.13 1.41
N LEU A 185 -11.71 -14.92 1.54
CA LEU A 185 -11.98 -14.02 2.66
C LEU A 185 -12.84 -12.84 2.23
N ASP A 186 -13.73 -12.41 3.11
CA ASP A 186 -14.52 -11.20 2.96
C ASP A 186 -13.77 -9.95 3.46
N THR A 187 -14.44 -8.79 3.45
CA THR A 187 -13.88 -7.50 3.85
C THR A 187 -13.44 -7.43 5.31
N ARG A 188 -13.86 -8.38 6.15
CA ARG A 188 -13.51 -8.47 7.57
C ARG A 188 -12.52 -9.58 7.87
N ALA A 189 -11.94 -10.18 6.83
CA ALA A 189 -11.06 -11.33 6.93
C ALA A 189 -11.74 -12.57 7.57
N GLN A 190 -13.06 -12.71 7.38
CA GLN A 190 -13.80 -13.93 7.67
C GLN A 190 -13.88 -14.80 6.41
N MET A 191 -13.98 -16.11 6.60
CA MET A 191 -14.23 -17.04 5.50
C MET A 191 -15.57 -16.70 4.85
N ARG A 192 -15.57 -16.43 3.54
CA ARG A 192 -16.74 -16.00 2.79
C ARG A 192 -17.95 -16.92 3.00
N ALA A 193 -19.11 -16.33 3.18
CA ALA A 193 -20.38 -17.06 3.35
C ALA A 193 -21.27 -17.08 2.09
N ASP A 194 -20.92 -16.30 1.07
CA ASP A 194 -21.68 -16.13 -0.17
C ASP A 194 -21.40 -17.22 -1.21
N GLY A 195 -21.97 -17.09 -2.41
CA GLY A 195 -21.73 -17.99 -3.53
C GLY A 195 -22.47 -19.33 -3.45
N VAL A 196 -22.34 -20.10 -4.53
CA VAL A 196 -22.94 -21.44 -4.69
C VAL A 196 -22.38 -22.43 -3.66
N PRO A 197 -23.06 -23.58 -3.40
CA PRO A 197 -22.53 -24.62 -2.51
C PRO A 197 -21.12 -25.07 -2.89
N TYR A 198 -20.31 -25.45 -1.90
CA TYR A 198 -18.90 -25.83 -2.12
C TYR A 198 -18.72 -26.87 -3.24
N ALA A 199 -19.56 -27.91 -3.28
CA ALA A 199 -19.46 -28.97 -4.28
C ALA A 199 -19.57 -28.45 -5.73
N GLU A 200 -20.44 -27.47 -5.97
CA GLU A 200 -20.63 -26.87 -7.29
C GLU A 200 -19.44 -25.97 -7.65
N ALA A 201 -19.01 -25.10 -6.73
CA ALA A 201 -17.84 -24.25 -6.93
C ALA A 201 -16.56 -25.07 -7.17
N ALA A 202 -16.39 -26.17 -6.42
CA ALA A 202 -15.25 -27.07 -6.52
C ALA A 202 -15.20 -27.79 -7.87
N GLU A 203 -16.35 -28.25 -8.39
CA GLU A 203 -16.41 -28.88 -9.71
C GLU A 203 -16.08 -27.87 -10.83
N ILE A 204 -16.59 -26.63 -10.75
CA ILE A 204 -16.26 -25.57 -11.71
C ILE A 204 -14.75 -25.27 -11.69
N ALA A 205 -14.17 -25.06 -10.51
CA ALA A 205 -12.73 -24.83 -10.37
C ALA A 205 -11.89 -26.02 -10.84
N GLY A 206 -12.33 -27.26 -10.57
CA GLY A 206 -11.67 -28.47 -11.07
C GLY A 206 -11.70 -28.58 -12.59
N ARG A 207 -12.80 -28.17 -13.24
CA ARG A 207 -12.88 -28.07 -14.71
C ARG A 207 -11.90 -27.05 -15.25
N MET A 208 -11.69 -25.92 -14.57
CA MET A 208 -10.68 -24.94 -14.96
C MET A 208 -9.27 -25.51 -14.89
N SER A 209 -8.92 -26.24 -13.84
CA SER A 209 -7.60 -26.89 -13.72
C SER A 209 -7.34 -27.91 -14.84
N ARG A 210 -8.36 -28.69 -15.22
CA ARG A 210 -8.26 -29.62 -16.37
C ARG A 210 -8.12 -28.87 -17.71
N ALA A 211 -8.93 -27.84 -17.93
CA ALA A 211 -8.85 -27.01 -19.12
C ALA A 211 -7.47 -26.32 -19.25
N TRP A 212 -6.89 -25.90 -18.12
CA TRP A 212 -5.54 -25.32 -18.08
C TRP A 212 -4.47 -26.32 -18.53
N LEU A 213 -4.53 -27.58 -18.07
CA LEU A 213 -3.59 -28.62 -18.51
C LEU A 213 -3.65 -28.86 -20.01
N VAL A 214 -4.85 -28.88 -20.59
CA VAL A 214 -5.04 -28.99 -22.04
C VAL A 214 -4.46 -27.77 -22.75
N ALA A 215 -4.76 -26.56 -22.27
CA ALA A 215 -4.28 -25.32 -22.87
C ALA A 215 -2.74 -25.18 -22.84
N LYS A 216 -2.10 -25.70 -21.79
CA LYS A 216 -0.63 -25.71 -21.64
C LYS A 216 0.05 -26.94 -22.25
N GLY A 217 -0.72 -27.86 -22.85
CA GLY A 217 -0.18 -29.03 -23.57
C GLY A 217 0.24 -30.20 -22.67
N TYR A 218 -0.15 -30.21 -21.40
CA TYR A 218 0.11 -31.31 -20.46
C TYR A 218 -0.89 -32.45 -20.57
N ALA A 219 -2.07 -32.22 -21.16
CA ALA A 219 -3.11 -33.22 -21.35
C ALA A 219 -3.71 -33.15 -22.77
N THR A 220 -4.15 -34.29 -23.29
CA THR A 220 -4.90 -34.36 -24.56
C THR A 220 -6.39 -34.10 -24.30
N PRO A 221 -7.06 -33.23 -25.08
CA PRO A 221 -8.48 -32.92 -24.86
C PRO A 221 -9.37 -34.16 -25.01
N GLY A 222 -10.18 -34.47 -23.98
CA GLY A 222 -11.29 -35.42 -24.09
C GLY A 222 -12.56 -34.83 -24.73
N PHE A 223 -13.57 -35.66 -25.02
CA PHE A 223 -14.85 -35.23 -25.62
C PHE A 223 -15.64 -34.23 -24.74
N ALA A 224 -15.34 -34.16 -23.43
CA ALA A 224 -15.97 -33.27 -22.45
C ALA A 224 -15.16 -32.00 -22.13
N GLU A 225 -14.00 -31.79 -22.76
CA GLU A 225 -13.02 -30.75 -22.40
C GLU A 225 -12.90 -29.70 -23.50
N ARG A 226 -14.04 -29.09 -23.87
CA ARG A 226 -14.03 -27.88 -24.69
C ARG A 226 -13.27 -26.75 -23.97
N PRO A 227 -12.70 -25.77 -24.70
CA PRO A 227 -12.14 -24.57 -24.08
C PRO A 227 -13.14 -23.97 -23.09
N PHE A 228 -12.76 -23.93 -21.82
CA PHE A 228 -13.58 -23.40 -20.73
C PHE A 228 -12.80 -22.28 -20.07
N THR A 229 -13.29 -21.06 -20.22
CA THR A 229 -12.68 -19.85 -19.66
C THR A 229 -13.74 -19.10 -18.89
N LEU A 230 -13.39 -18.62 -17.70
CA LEU A 230 -14.22 -17.71 -16.92
C LEU A 230 -13.54 -16.34 -16.90
N SER A 231 -14.35 -15.29 -16.85
CA SER A 231 -13.88 -13.93 -16.58
C SER A 231 -13.40 -13.80 -15.13
N GLU A 232 -12.62 -12.77 -14.81
CA GLU A 232 -12.12 -12.56 -13.44
C GLU A 232 -13.25 -12.34 -12.42
N SER A 233 -14.37 -11.75 -12.83
CA SER A 233 -15.55 -11.59 -11.96
C SER A 233 -16.27 -12.91 -11.71
N GLU A 234 -16.36 -13.78 -12.72
CA GLU A 234 -16.91 -15.13 -12.57
C GLU A 234 -16.03 -15.99 -11.65
N ILE A 235 -14.70 -15.87 -11.75
CA ILE A 235 -13.76 -16.57 -10.86
C ILE A 235 -13.90 -16.07 -9.41
N ASP A 236 -13.94 -14.75 -9.20
CA ASP A 236 -14.11 -14.14 -7.88
C ASP A 236 -15.46 -14.49 -7.24
N ALA A 237 -16.51 -14.73 -8.03
CA ALA A 237 -17.80 -15.20 -7.55
C ALA A 237 -17.76 -16.65 -7.02
N LEU A 238 -16.78 -17.47 -7.41
CA LEU A 238 -16.63 -18.84 -6.91
C LEU A 238 -16.13 -18.83 -5.46
N ASN A 239 -17.00 -19.24 -4.54
CA ASN A 239 -16.63 -19.41 -3.14
C ASN A 239 -16.17 -20.86 -2.88
N LEU A 240 -14.86 -21.03 -2.70
CA LEU A 240 -14.23 -22.34 -2.42
C LEU A 240 -14.09 -22.64 -0.92
N VAL A 241 -14.83 -21.92 -0.07
CA VAL A 241 -14.94 -22.20 1.36
C VAL A 241 -15.98 -23.31 1.61
N PRO A 242 -15.59 -24.44 2.24
CA PRO A 242 -16.50 -25.48 2.68
C PRO A 242 -17.59 -24.96 3.62
N ASP A 243 -18.78 -25.52 3.52
CA ASP A 243 -19.97 -25.01 4.22
C ASP A 243 -19.80 -24.95 5.75
N ASP A 244 -19.01 -25.84 6.34
CA ASP A 244 -18.69 -25.89 7.78
C ASP A 244 -17.67 -24.84 8.24
N LEU A 245 -16.97 -24.21 7.29
CA LEU A 245 -15.99 -23.15 7.53
C LEU A 245 -16.50 -21.76 7.16
N ARG A 246 -17.64 -21.65 6.47
CA ARG A 246 -18.22 -20.35 6.08
C ARG A 246 -18.56 -19.48 7.30
N GLY A 247 -18.20 -18.20 7.23
CA GLY A 247 -18.44 -17.20 8.27
C GLY A 247 -17.49 -17.25 9.46
N LEU A 248 -16.57 -18.21 9.52
CA LEU A 248 -15.57 -18.27 10.59
C LEU A 248 -14.51 -17.19 10.42
N ASP A 249 -13.94 -16.72 11.54
CA ASP A 249 -12.71 -15.94 11.50
C ASP A 249 -11.56 -16.78 10.90
N ARG A 250 -10.67 -16.15 10.11
CA ARG A 250 -9.57 -16.85 9.43
C ARG A 250 -8.66 -17.66 10.37
N TYR A 251 -8.47 -17.24 11.62
CA TYR A 251 -7.64 -17.97 12.58
C TYR A 251 -8.37 -19.18 13.18
N GLU A 252 -9.69 -19.08 13.37
CA GLU A 252 -10.51 -20.23 13.74
C GLU A 252 -10.56 -21.25 12.58
N ALA A 253 -10.77 -20.77 11.35
CA ALA A 253 -10.73 -21.61 10.16
C ALA A 253 -9.37 -22.32 10.02
N ARG A 254 -8.27 -21.61 10.29
CA ARG A 254 -6.92 -22.19 10.30
C ARG A 254 -6.82 -23.39 11.23
N GLN A 255 -7.31 -23.26 12.47
CA GLN A 255 -7.27 -24.34 13.45
C GLN A 255 -8.04 -25.57 12.93
N ARG A 256 -9.27 -25.37 12.45
CA ARG A 256 -10.10 -26.47 11.93
C ARG A 256 -9.49 -27.14 10.70
N VAL A 257 -8.88 -26.36 9.80
CA VAL A 257 -8.19 -26.91 8.62
C VAL A 257 -7.00 -27.77 9.03
N VAL A 258 -6.17 -27.29 9.98
CA VAL A 258 -5.03 -28.07 10.49
C VAL A 258 -5.50 -29.38 11.14
N GLU A 259 -6.55 -29.31 11.96
CA GLU A 259 -7.13 -30.47 12.63
C GLU A 259 -7.67 -31.50 11.63
N ALA A 260 -8.43 -31.05 10.62
CA ALA A 260 -8.98 -31.92 9.58
C ALA A 260 -7.88 -32.65 8.79
N ILE A 261 -6.87 -31.91 8.31
CA ILE A 261 -5.75 -32.49 7.56
C ILE A 261 -4.97 -33.50 8.43
N THR A 262 -4.78 -33.17 9.71
CA THR A 262 -4.07 -34.04 10.66
C THR A 262 -4.83 -35.32 10.96
N ALA A 263 -6.15 -35.22 11.20
CA ALA A 263 -7.01 -36.36 11.47
C ALA A 263 -7.06 -37.37 10.32
N GLU A 264 -6.86 -36.91 9.08
CA GLU A 264 -6.77 -37.75 7.89
C GLU A 264 -5.37 -38.33 7.62
N GLY A 265 -4.37 -38.02 8.45
CA GLY A 265 -3.00 -38.50 8.26
C GLY A 265 -2.25 -37.83 7.11
N LEU A 266 -2.76 -36.69 6.63
CA LEU A 266 -2.19 -35.90 5.54
C LEU A 266 -1.19 -34.85 6.05
N ALA A 267 -0.95 -34.76 7.35
CA ALA A 267 0.24 -34.07 7.88
C ALA A 267 1.51 -34.87 7.56
N VAL A 268 2.57 -34.18 7.15
CA VAL A 268 3.92 -34.75 7.19
C VAL A 268 4.28 -34.99 8.66
N THR A 269 4.89 -36.12 8.98
CA THR A 269 5.19 -36.49 10.38
C THR A 269 6.67 -36.59 10.64
N THR A 270 7.11 -36.21 11.84
CA THR A 270 8.46 -36.42 12.34
C THR A 270 8.45 -37.28 13.62
N LEU A 271 9.56 -37.92 13.94
CA LEU A 271 9.70 -38.68 15.19
C LEU A 271 10.06 -37.74 16.34
N LYS A 272 9.18 -37.66 17.34
CA LYS A 272 9.42 -36.94 18.58
C LYS A 272 9.85 -37.92 19.67
N LYS A 273 11.03 -37.68 20.23
CA LYS A 273 11.53 -38.39 21.40
C LYS A 273 11.00 -37.73 22.67
N SER A 274 10.36 -38.51 23.52
CA SER A 274 10.03 -38.14 24.89
C SER A 274 10.71 -39.12 25.85
N VAL A 275 11.06 -38.63 27.03
CA VAL A 275 11.69 -39.44 28.09
C VAL A 275 10.77 -39.40 29.29
N ASP A 276 10.34 -40.57 29.75
CA ASP A 276 9.59 -40.71 30.99
C ASP A 276 10.45 -40.23 32.16
N LYS A 277 9.95 -39.27 32.94
CA LYS A 277 10.69 -38.62 34.03
C LYS A 277 10.92 -39.55 35.23
N GLU A 278 10.11 -40.59 35.39
CA GLU A 278 10.18 -41.53 36.51
C GLU A 278 10.95 -42.80 36.15
N THR A 279 10.79 -43.30 34.92
CA THR A 279 11.40 -44.56 34.48
C THR A 279 12.65 -44.38 33.61
N GLY A 280 12.88 -43.20 33.07
CA GLY A 280 13.96 -42.92 32.12
C GLY A 280 13.77 -43.60 30.75
N ALA A 281 12.61 -44.20 30.50
CA ALA A 281 12.30 -44.88 29.24
C ALA A 281 12.13 -43.87 28.10
N GLU A 282 12.72 -44.19 26.94
CA GLU A 282 12.61 -43.38 25.74
C GLU A 282 11.39 -43.83 24.91
N HIS A 283 10.51 -42.90 24.60
CA HIS A 283 9.34 -43.11 23.76
C HIS A 283 9.47 -42.28 22.48
N LEU A 284 9.40 -42.95 21.33
CA LEU A 284 9.35 -42.32 20.01
C LEU A 284 7.93 -42.34 19.48
N GLU A 285 7.37 -41.16 19.24
CA GLU A 285 6.03 -40.98 18.68
C GLU A 285 6.12 -40.23 17.35
N ARG A 286 5.36 -40.66 16.33
CA ARG A 286 5.20 -39.87 15.10
C ARG A 286 4.18 -38.77 15.34
N VAL A 287 4.63 -37.52 15.24
CA VAL A 287 3.78 -36.34 15.40
C VAL A 287 3.79 -35.50 14.13
N PRO A 288 2.75 -34.70 13.86
CA PRO A 288 2.77 -33.72 12.77
C PRO A 288 4.03 -32.85 12.83
N TYR A 289 4.70 -32.69 11.69
CA TYR A 289 5.86 -31.84 11.55
C TYR A 289 5.40 -30.39 11.42
N VAL A 290 5.58 -29.65 12.52
CA VAL A 290 5.27 -28.22 12.62
C VAL A 290 6.50 -27.52 13.16
N GLU A 291 7.04 -26.59 12.39
CA GLU A 291 8.18 -25.79 12.81
C GLU A 291 7.68 -24.56 13.57
N SER A 292 8.24 -24.32 14.75
CA SER A 292 8.08 -23.04 15.43
C SER A 292 9.17 -22.11 14.92
N LYS A 293 8.76 -21.04 14.24
CA LYS A 293 9.71 -20.05 13.71
C LYS A 293 9.13 -18.65 13.80
N PRO A 294 9.98 -17.63 13.90
CA PRO A 294 9.53 -16.28 13.68
C PRO A 294 9.01 -16.11 12.24
N ILE A 295 7.88 -15.44 12.09
CA ILE A 295 7.28 -15.08 10.82
C ILE A 295 7.14 -13.56 10.73
N MET A 296 7.40 -13.01 9.54
CA MET A 296 7.11 -11.61 9.27
C MET A 296 5.61 -11.48 9.00
N GLN A 297 4.94 -10.63 9.79
CA GLN A 297 3.51 -10.39 9.66
C GLN A 297 3.24 -8.90 9.39
N PRO A 298 2.41 -8.57 8.37
CA PRO A 298 2.07 -7.19 8.06
C PRO A 298 0.95 -6.67 8.97
N PHE A 299 1.16 -5.52 9.59
CA PHE A 299 0.16 -4.83 10.41
C PHE A 299 -0.17 -3.46 9.84
N GLY A 300 -1.43 -3.02 9.95
CA GLY A 300 -1.81 -1.66 9.58
C GLY A 300 -1.17 -0.64 10.52
N ASP A 301 -0.60 0.44 9.99
CA ASP A 301 0.04 1.49 10.79
C ASP A 301 -0.92 2.14 11.81
N ARG A 302 -2.22 2.22 11.48
CA ARG A 302 -3.26 2.83 12.32
C ARG A 302 -4.04 1.81 13.13
N SER A 303 -4.62 0.80 12.48
CA SER A 303 -5.46 -0.22 13.13
C SER A 303 -4.68 -1.17 14.02
N LYS A 304 -3.39 -1.37 13.73
CA LYS A 304 -2.53 -2.37 14.35
C LYS A 304 -3.05 -3.80 14.23
N VAL A 305 -3.97 -4.06 13.28
CA VAL A 305 -4.44 -5.42 12.95
C VAL A 305 -3.63 -6.00 11.80
N VAL A 306 -3.65 -7.32 11.69
CA VAL A 306 -2.97 -8.03 10.59
C VAL A 306 -3.68 -7.75 9.28
N ILE A 307 -2.93 -7.21 8.32
CA ILE A 307 -3.39 -6.87 6.97
C ILE A 307 -3.63 -8.14 6.15
N GLU A 308 -4.65 -8.10 5.31
CA GLU A 308 -4.96 -9.16 4.35
C GLU A 308 -4.61 -8.71 2.94
N PRO A 309 -3.80 -9.45 2.18
CA PRO A 309 -3.74 -9.26 0.74
C PRO A 309 -5.09 -9.66 0.14
N MET A 310 -5.80 -8.70 -0.47
CA MET A 310 -7.14 -8.92 -1.01
C MET A 310 -7.19 -8.59 -2.50
N LEU A 311 -7.74 -9.52 -3.28
CA LEU A 311 -8.03 -9.30 -4.68
C LEU A 311 -9.34 -8.52 -4.81
N THR A 312 -9.27 -7.26 -5.22
CA THR A 312 -10.45 -6.38 -5.33
C THR A 312 -10.28 -5.40 -6.48
N ASP A 313 -11.41 -4.93 -7.02
CA ASP A 313 -11.46 -3.84 -7.98
C ASP A 313 -11.12 -2.52 -7.28
N GLN A 314 -10.10 -1.82 -7.77
CA GLN A 314 -9.61 -0.57 -7.21
C GLN A 314 -9.17 0.38 -8.34
N TRP A 315 -8.99 1.65 -7.99
CA TRP A 315 -8.46 2.68 -8.87
C TRP A 315 -6.95 2.83 -8.68
N PHE A 316 -6.22 2.89 -9.78
CA PHE A 316 -4.77 2.97 -9.79
C PHE A 316 -4.28 4.12 -10.65
N VAL A 317 -3.20 4.75 -10.21
CA VAL A 317 -2.32 5.54 -11.09
C VAL A 317 -1.28 4.60 -11.69
N ASP A 318 -1.16 4.63 -13.02
CA ASP A 318 -0.12 3.93 -13.78
C ASP A 318 1.22 4.67 -13.64
N THR A 319 1.91 4.38 -12.54
CA THR A 319 3.15 5.04 -12.13
C THR A 319 4.25 4.91 -13.18
N ALA A 320 4.31 3.79 -13.90
CA ALA A 320 5.26 3.55 -14.98
C ALA A 320 5.21 4.62 -16.08
N LYS A 321 4.04 5.26 -16.31
CA LYS A 321 3.88 6.33 -17.31
C LYS A 321 4.30 7.72 -16.82
N ILE A 322 4.44 7.93 -15.52
CA ILE A 322 4.67 9.27 -14.93
C ILE A 322 5.95 9.36 -14.09
N VAL A 323 6.62 8.24 -13.83
CA VAL A 323 7.80 8.19 -12.96
C VAL A 323 9.06 8.77 -13.61
N GLU A 324 9.27 8.52 -14.91
CA GLU A 324 10.53 8.89 -15.58
C GLU A 324 10.78 10.41 -15.59
N PRO A 325 9.80 11.29 -15.88
CA PRO A 325 10.01 12.73 -15.75
C PRO A 325 10.45 13.17 -14.34
N ALA A 326 9.94 12.50 -13.30
CA ALA A 326 10.27 12.79 -11.91
C ALA A 326 11.68 12.31 -11.53
N LEU A 327 12.14 11.20 -12.11
CA LEU A 327 13.53 10.73 -12.03
C LEU A 327 14.48 11.70 -12.76
N ASP A 328 14.13 12.06 -13.99
CA ASP A 328 14.90 12.97 -14.84
C ASP A 328 15.10 14.36 -14.19
N ALA A 329 14.05 14.90 -13.57
CA ALA A 329 14.13 16.19 -12.89
C ALA A 329 15.22 16.23 -11.82
N VAL A 330 15.43 15.13 -11.09
CA VAL A 330 16.51 15.03 -10.08
C VAL A 330 17.86 14.71 -10.75
N ARG A 331 17.89 13.78 -11.72
CA ARG A 331 19.11 13.39 -12.44
C ARG A 331 19.77 14.57 -13.17
N THR A 332 18.96 15.47 -13.73
CA THR A 332 19.41 16.66 -14.46
C THR A 332 19.68 17.87 -13.55
N GLY A 333 19.37 17.78 -12.26
CA GLY A 333 19.56 18.86 -11.28
C GLY A 333 18.51 19.96 -11.34
N ARG A 334 17.39 19.77 -12.07
CA ARG A 334 16.24 20.69 -12.02
C ARG A 334 15.60 20.73 -10.62
N THR A 335 15.62 19.58 -9.94
CA THR A 335 15.30 19.47 -8.51
C THR A 335 16.48 18.86 -7.76
N LYS A 336 16.95 19.51 -6.70
CA LYS A 336 18.03 19.02 -5.83
C LYS A 336 17.47 18.47 -4.53
N ILE A 337 17.90 17.27 -4.11
CA ILE A 337 17.50 16.69 -2.80
C ILE A 337 18.69 16.75 -1.84
N ILE A 338 18.47 17.29 -0.66
CA ILE A 338 19.48 17.48 0.38
C ILE A 338 19.00 16.75 1.65
N PRO A 339 19.83 15.90 2.28
CA PRO A 339 21.20 15.53 1.89
C PRO A 339 21.24 14.57 0.68
N PRO A 340 22.41 14.41 0.02
CA PRO A 340 22.55 13.52 -1.15
C PRO A 340 22.19 12.05 -0.92
N SER A 341 22.16 11.58 0.33
CA SER A 341 21.65 10.24 0.65
C SER A 341 20.17 10.09 0.30
N GLY A 342 19.39 11.18 0.41
CA GLY A 342 17.99 11.23 0.01
C GLY A 342 17.78 10.97 -1.49
N GLU A 343 18.72 11.37 -2.35
CA GLU A 343 18.63 11.08 -3.79
C GLU A 343 18.71 9.58 -4.08
N LYS A 344 19.64 8.86 -3.44
CA LYS A 344 19.76 7.41 -3.60
C LYS A 344 18.49 6.69 -3.17
N THR A 345 17.94 7.11 -2.04
CA THR A 345 16.69 6.61 -1.49
C THR A 345 15.53 6.90 -2.46
N TYR A 346 15.45 8.11 -3.00
CA TYR A 346 14.49 8.51 -4.03
C TYR A 346 14.58 7.63 -5.29
N TYR A 347 15.77 7.47 -5.88
CA TYR A 347 15.96 6.64 -7.08
C TYR A 347 15.57 5.19 -6.86
N HIS A 348 16.09 4.58 -5.80
CA HIS A 348 15.80 3.18 -5.47
C HIS A 348 14.28 2.91 -5.41
N TRP A 349 13.50 3.85 -4.88
CA TRP A 349 12.07 3.67 -4.76
C TRP A 349 11.32 3.91 -6.06
N LEU A 350 11.65 4.98 -6.79
CA LEU A 350 10.99 5.29 -8.05
C LEU A 350 11.33 4.27 -9.15
N GLU A 351 12.53 3.70 -9.14
CA GLU A 351 12.93 2.67 -10.13
C GLU A 351 12.19 1.33 -9.94
N ASN A 352 11.61 1.10 -8.77
CA ASN A 352 10.87 -0.13 -8.43
C ASN A 352 9.40 0.15 -8.07
N ILE A 353 8.85 1.27 -8.54
CA ILE A 353 7.51 1.71 -8.15
C ILE A 353 6.42 0.85 -8.81
N GLU A 354 5.52 0.30 -8.00
CA GLU A 354 4.33 -0.39 -8.45
C GLU A 354 3.16 0.59 -8.73
N PRO A 355 2.12 0.18 -9.45
CA PRO A 355 0.92 0.99 -9.64
C PRO A 355 0.32 1.44 -8.31
N TRP A 356 0.05 2.74 -8.20
CA TRP A 356 -0.39 3.33 -6.94
C TRP A 356 -1.90 3.22 -6.78
N CYS A 357 -2.36 2.42 -5.81
CA CYS A 357 -3.77 2.32 -5.43
C CYS A 357 -4.26 3.64 -4.81
N ILE A 358 -5.16 4.35 -5.50
CA ILE A 358 -5.67 5.67 -5.11
C ILE A 358 -7.09 5.65 -4.56
N SER A 359 -7.82 4.54 -4.65
CA SER A 359 -9.14 4.41 -4.01
C SER A 359 -9.02 3.94 -2.56
N ARG A 360 -10.00 4.34 -1.75
CA ARG A 360 -10.18 4.00 -0.33
C ARG A 360 -11.67 3.85 -0.04
N GLN A 361 -12.04 2.83 0.72
CA GLN A 361 -13.43 2.55 1.13
C GLN A 361 -13.74 3.25 2.45
N LEU A 362 -13.41 4.55 2.51
CA LEU A 362 -13.55 5.39 3.69
C LEU A 362 -14.62 6.44 3.48
N TRP A 363 -15.18 6.95 4.59
CA TRP A 363 -16.16 8.04 4.52
C TRP A 363 -15.54 9.42 4.37
N TRP A 364 -14.26 9.56 4.75
CA TRP A 364 -13.55 10.85 4.70
C TRP A 364 -12.53 10.89 3.57
N GLY A 365 -12.80 11.72 2.56
CA GLY A 365 -11.89 11.99 1.45
C GLY A 365 -12.63 12.61 0.27
N HIS A 366 -11.91 12.84 -0.83
CA HIS A 366 -12.50 13.33 -2.06
C HIS A 366 -13.16 12.15 -2.80
N GLN A 367 -14.50 12.13 -2.89
CA GLN A 367 -15.20 11.06 -3.60
C GLN A 367 -14.74 10.97 -5.07
N ILE A 368 -14.50 9.76 -5.55
CA ILE A 368 -14.02 9.53 -6.91
C ILE A 368 -15.03 10.08 -7.94
N PRO A 369 -14.61 10.91 -8.90
CA PRO A 369 -15.51 11.54 -9.87
C PRO A 369 -15.79 10.64 -11.08
N VAL A 370 -16.29 9.44 -10.80
CA VAL A 370 -16.70 8.46 -11.82
C VAL A 370 -18.11 7.99 -11.52
N TRP A 371 -18.97 8.00 -12.54
CA TRP A 371 -20.34 7.54 -12.46
C TRP A 371 -20.52 6.29 -13.31
N TYR A 372 -21.48 5.48 -12.90
CA TYR A 372 -21.81 4.23 -13.52
C TYR A 372 -23.29 4.18 -13.90
N ASP A 373 -23.60 3.64 -15.07
CA ASP A 373 -24.97 3.22 -15.39
C ASP A 373 -25.27 1.81 -14.86
N LYS A 374 -26.50 1.34 -15.05
CA LYS A 374 -26.93 -0.02 -14.67
C LYS A 374 -26.16 -1.15 -15.37
N HIS A 375 -25.42 -0.85 -16.43
CA HIS A 375 -24.60 -1.80 -17.19
C HIS A 375 -23.12 -1.76 -16.76
N GLY A 376 -22.76 -0.88 -15.83
CA GLY A 376 -21.38 -0.68 -15.37
C GLY A 376 -20.51 0.15 -16.32
N ASN A 377 -21.10 0.85 -17.31
CA ASN A 377 -20.33 1.77 -18.14
C ASN A 377 -19.84 2.95 -17.30
N GLN A 378 -18.58 3.35 -17.49
CA GLN A 378 -17.91 4.42 -16.73
C GLN A 378 -18.04 5.78 -17.40
N PHE A 379 -18.38 6.80 -16.61
CA PHE A 379 -18.44 8.21 -17.02
C PHE A 379 -17.63 9.03 -16.02
N CYS A 380 -16.41 9.41 -16.38
CA CYS A 380 -15.51 10.22 -15.54
C CYS A 380 -15.69 11.70 -15.86
N ALA A 381 -16.11 12.52 -14.90
CA ALA A 381 -16.43 13.92 -15.14
C ALA A 381 -16.28 14.78 -13.88
N SER A 382 -16.06 16.09 -14.01
CA SER A 382 -15.91 16.92 -12.80
C SER A 382 -17.23 17.15 -12.06
N THR A 383 -18.37 17.03 -12.75
CA THR A 383 -19.70 17.23 -12.19
C THR A 383 -20.65 16.10 -12.59
N GLU A 384 -21.69 15.90 -11.79
CA GLU A 384 -22.76 14.94 -12.08
C GLU A 384 -23.47 15.28 -13.41
N GLN A 385 -23.67 16.58 -13.69
CA GLN A 385 -24.30 17.05 -14.92
C GLN A 385 -23.47 16.68 -16.16
N ASP A 386 -22.16 16.83 -16.09
CA ASP A 386 -21.26 16.45 -17.19
C ASP A 386 -21.27 14.93 -17.41
N ALA A 387 -21.30 14.14 -16.33
CA ALA A 387 -21.42 12.69 -16.43
C ALA A 387 -22.73 12.26 -17.11
N TYR A 388 -23.85 12.93 -16.80
CA TYR A 388 -25.12 12.71 -17.50
C TYR A 388 -25.04 13.06 -18.98
N GLN A 389 -24.40 14.18 -19.33
CA GLN A 389 -24.22 14.56 -20.73
C GLN A 389 -23.40 13.50 -21.48
N MET A 390 -22.32 12.98 -20.88
CA MET A 390 -21.53 11.89 -21.46
C MET A 390 -22.35 10.61 -21.66
N ALA A 391 -23.20 10.25 -20.69
CA ALA A 391 -24.10 9.10 -20.80
C ALA A 391 -25.16 9.28 -21.90
N HIS A 392 -25.73 10.49 -22.00
CA HIS A 392 -26.65 10.87 -23.06
C HIS A 392 -25.99 10.72 -24.44
N ASP A 393 -24.81 11.31 -24.63
CA ASP A 393 -24.11 11.31 -25.92
C ASP A 393 -23.72 9.88 -26.36
N ARG A 394 -23.31 9.04 -25.40
CA ARG A 394 -23.07 7.61 -25.63
C ARG A 394 -24.34 6.88 -26.07
N ALA A 395 -25.48 7.15 -25.45
CA ALA A 395 -26.76 6.52 -25.81
C ALA A 395 -27.25 6.97 -27.20
N VAL A 396 -27.11 8.25 -27.53
CA VAL A 396 -27.39 8.78 -28.87
C VAL A 396 -26.50 8.10 -29.91
N ALA A 397 -25.20 8.01 -29.65
CA ALA A 397 -24.26 7.35 -30.56
C ALA A 397 -24.56 5.85 -30.74
N ALA A 398 -25.15 5.20 -29.73
CA ALA A 398 -25.61 3.82 -29.79
C ALA A 398 -26.98 3.65 -30.51
N GLY A 399 -27.60 4.74 -30.98
CA GLY A 399 -28.84 4.71 -31.77
C GLY A 399 -30.14 4.79 -30.96
N ALA A 400 -30.09 5.24 -29.70
CA ALA A 400 -31.30 5.46 -28.90
C ALA A 400 -32.16 6.60 -29.51
N SER A 401 -33.49 6.41 -29.55
CA SER A 401 -34.44 7.38 -30.09
C SER A 401 -34.64 8.58 -29.15
N PRO A 402 -35.00 9.76 -29.68
CA PRO A 402 -35.28 10.96 -28.87
C PRO A 402 -36.35 10.75 -27.80
N LYS A 403 -37.31 9.86 -28.06
CA LYS A 403 -38.41 9.54 -27.13
C LYS A 403 -37.97 8.65 -25.98
N GLU A 404 -37.03 7.74 -26.23
CA GLU A 404 -36.36 6.97 -25.18
C GLU A 404 -35.55 7.94 -24.31
N ILE A 405 -34.81 8.85 -24.92
CA ILE A 405 -33.96 9.83 -24.21
C ILE A 405 -34.78 10.84 -23.37
N GLU A 406 -35.84 11.44 -23.91
CA GLU A 406 -36.69 12.42 -23.20
C GLU A 406 -37.51 11.80 -22.06
N GLY A 407 -38.03 10.58 -22.23
CA GLY A 407 -38.71 9.85 -21.15
C GLY A 407 -37.75 9.54 -19.98
N ARG A 408 -36.50 9.19 -20.30
CA ARG A 408 -35.43 8.84 -19.35
C ARG A 408 -34.93 10.04 -18.52
N LEU A 409 -34.95 11.26 -19.06
CA LEU A 409 -34.58 12.50 -18.35
C LEU A 409 -35.71 13.02 -17.44
N ALA A 410 -36.98 12.85 -17.86
CA ALA A 410 -38.14 13.31 -17.09
C ALA A 410 -38.33 12.52 -15.77
N GLU A 411 -38.08 11.20 -15.78
CA GLU A 411 -38.16 10.35 -14.58
C GLU A 411 -37.10 10.70 -13.52
N LEU A 412 -35.91 11.13 -13.94
CA LEU A 412 -34.82 11.59 -13.05
C LEU A 412 -35.16 12.89 -12.31
N ILE A 413 -35.77 13.85 -13.00
CA ILE A 413 -36.24 15.11 -12.40
C ILE A 413 -37.33 14.81 -11.36
N ILE A 414 -38.24 13.88 -11.67
CA ILE A 414 -39.30 13.44 -10.75
C ILE A 414 -38.70 12.69 -9.54
N ALA A 415 -37.73 11.80 -9.73
CA ALA A 415 -37.08 11.06 -8.65
C ALA A 415 -36.31 11.97 -7.68
N LYS A 416 -35.69 13.06 -8.17
CA LYS A 416 -35.04 14.08 -7.31
C LYS A 416 -36.03 15.02 -6.62
N MET A 417 -37.29 15.11 -7.07
CA MET A 417 -38.34 15.93 -6.47
C MET A 417 -39.13 15.24 -5.34
N VAL A 418 -39.02 13.92 -5.18
CA VAL A 418 -39.68 13.18 -4.08
C VAL A 418 -38.75 13.10 -2.87
N GLU A 419 -39.13 13.78 -1.78
CA GLU A 419 -38.45 13.81 -0.48
C GLU A 419 -38.22 12.43 0.20
N PRO A 420 -37.33 12.33 1.22
CA PRO A 420 -36.60 11.11 1.60
C PRO A 420 -37.38 9.96 2.26
N ASN A 421 -38.71 10.03 2.35
CA ASN A 421 -39.50 9.17 3.25
C ASN A 421 -40.58 8.30 2.59
N SER A 422 -40.56 8.09 1.28
CA SER A 422 -41.40 7.08 0.64
C SER A 422 -40.63 5.78 0.41
N SER A 423 -41.16 4.65 0.88
CA SER A 423 -40.57 3.34 0.58
C SER A 423 -40.51 3.11 -0.94
N PRO A 424 -39.42 2.56 -1.48
CA PRO A 424 -39.22 2.50 -2.92
C PRO A 424 -40.16 1.45 -3.54
N THR A 425 -41.26 1.91 -4.14
CA THR A 425 -41.87 1.16 -5.25
C THR A 425 -41.08 1.53 -6.50
N GLU A 426 -40.37 0.56 -7.06
CA GLU A 426 -39.40 0.72 -8.15
C GLU A 426 -39.98 1.45 -9.37
N PRO A 427 -39.48 2.66 -9.71
CA PRO A 427 -39.55 3.18 -11.06
C PRO A 427 -38.41 2.56 -11.89
N ASP A 428 -38.67 2.32 -13.17
CA ASP A 428 -37.78 1.64 -14.13
C ASP A 428 -36.41 2.36 -14.21
N ARG A 429 -35.36 1.73 -13.65
CA ARG A 429 -34.06 2.36 -13.31
C ARG A 429 -33.08 2.43 -14.48
N ASP A 430 -33.52 2.80 -15.67
CA ASP A 430 -32.69 2.64 -16.86
C ASP A 430 -31.50 3.64 -16.92
N TYR A 431 -31.57 4.82 -16.27
CA TYR A 431 -30.59 5.93 -16.39
C TYR A 431 -30.13 6.56 -15.07
N LEU A 432 -30.42 5.94 -13.92
CA LEU A 432 -29.88 6.44 -12.65
C LEU A 432 -28.36 6.18 -12.62
N LEU A 433 -27.57 7.21 -12.90
CA LEU A 433 -26.13 7.16 -12.69
C LEU A 433 -25.85 7.12 -11.19
N TYR A 434 -25.03 6.17 -10.75
CA TYR A 434 -24.50 6.14 -9.39
C TYR A 434 -23.02 6.50 -9.41
N ARG A 435 -22.61 7.39 -8.50
CA ARG A 435 -21.20 7.77 -8.36
C ARG A 435 -20.44 6.67 -7.61
N ASP A 436 -19.18 6.46 -7.97
CA ASP A 436 -18.27 5.59 -7.24
C ASP A 436 -18.30 5.94 -5.74
N PRO A 437 -18.57 4.98 -4.85
CA PRO A 437 -18.64 5.23 -3.42
C PRO A 437 -17.26 5.46 -2.78
N ASP A 438 -16.18 5.09 -3.47
CA ASP A 438 -14.83 5.23 -2.95
C ASP A 438 -14.40 6.69 -2.86
N VAL A 439 -13.51 6.96 -1.90
CA VAL A 439 -12.81 8.24 -1.78
C VAL A 439 -11.35 8.08 -2.19
N LEU A 440 -10.73 9.19 -2.57
CA LEU A 440 -9.32 9.23 -2.94
C LEU A 440 -8.41 9.15 -1.73
N ASP A 441 -7.28 8.45 -1.91
CA ASP A 441 -6.13 8.44 -1.03
C ASP A 441 -5.76 9.88 -0.62
N THR A 442 -5.48 10.10 0.66
CA THR A 442 -5.02 11.40 1.16
C THR A 442 -3.76 11.86 0.43
N TRP A 443 -2.86 10.94 0.09
CA TRP A 443 -1.64 11.26 -0.66
C TRP A 443 -1.91 11.72 -2.09
N PHE A 444 -3.05 11.36 -2.68
CA PHE A 444 -3.48 11.89 -3.98
C PHE A 444 -3.81 13.37 -3.88
N SER A 445 -4.57 13.76 -2.86
CA SER A 445 -4.88 15.18 -2.62
C SER A 445 -3.64 15.98 -2.20
N SER A 446 -2.82 15.46 -1.27
CA SER A 446 -1.61 16.13 -0.79
C SER A 446 -0.53 16.25 -1.87
N GLY A 447 -0.50 15.34 -2.84
CA GLY A 447 0.36 15.43 -4.02
C GLY A 447 0.07 16.65 -4.89
N LEU A 448 -1.05 17.33 -4.70
CA LEU A 448 -1.40 18.56 -5.42
C LEU A 448 -1.09 19.84 -4.66
N TRP A 449 -0.51 19.74 -3.46
CA TRP A 449 -0.20 20.88 -2.61
C TRP A 449 0.48 22.05 -3.35
N PRO A 450 1.50 21.86 -4.20
CA PRO A 450 2.24 22.97 -4.83
C PRO A 450 1.42 23.86 -5.75
N ILE A 451 0.28 23.37 -6.26
CA ILE A 451 -0.61 24.12 -7.17
C ILE A 451 -1.98 24.37 -6.54
N GLY A 452 -2.51 23.40 -5.80
CA GLY A 452 -3.86 23.47 -5.21
C GLY A 452 -3.98 24.57 -4.17
N THR A 453 -2.93 24.85 -3.39
CA THR A 453 -2.96 25.97 -2.43
C THR A 453 -2.79 27.33 -3.07
N LEU A 454 -2.41 27.38 -4.35
CA LEU A 454 -2.25 28.61 -5.11
C LEU A 454 -3.49 28.89 -5.98
N GLY A 455 -4.57 28.13 -5.81
CA GLY A 455 -5.83 28.37 -6.52
C GLY A 455 -5.91 27.71 -7.89
N TRP A 456 -4.98 26.81 -8.26
CA TRP A 456 -5.16 25.94 -9.42
C TRP A 456 -6.50 25.19 -9.29
N PRO A 457 -7.31 25.03 -10.34
CA PRO A 457 -6.97 25.20 -11.75
C PRO A 457 -7.07 26.61 -12.34
N GLU A 458 -7.45 27.60 -11.54
CA GLU A 458 -7.57 28.97 -12.04
C GLU A 458 -6.18 29.60 -12.24
N PRO A 459 -6.03 30.46 -13.26
CA PRO A 459 -4.77 31.15 -13.54
C PRO A 459 -4.58 32.33 -12.56
N THR A 460 -4.39 32.04 -11.28
CA THR A 460 -4.27 33.06 -10.24
C THR A 460 -2.92 33.80 -10.31
N PRO A 461 -2.87 35.06 -9.84
CA PRO A 461 -1.60 35.77 -9.65
C PRO A 461 -0.61 35.02 -8.75
N GLU A 462 -1.11 34.34 -7.72
CA GLU A 462 -0.33 33.56 -6.76
C GLU A 462 0.33 32.36 -7.44
N LEU A 463 -0.42 31.60 -8.26
CA LEU A 463 0.13 30.49 -9.02
C LEU A 463 1.24 30.96 -9.96
N LYS A 464 1.00 32.04 -10.71
CA LYS A 464 2.00 32.62 -11.63
C LYS A 464 3.25 33.12 -10.91
N LYS A 465 3.12 33.60 -9.67
CA LYS A 465 4.22 34.21 -8.91
C LYS A 465 5.05 33.19 -8.14
N TYR A 466 4.42 32.15 -7.61
CA TYR A 466 5.02 31.26 -6.62
C TYR A 466 5.26 29.82 -7.10
N PHE A 467 4.73 29.43 -8.27
CA PHE A 467 5.01 28.13 -8.89
C PHE A 467 5.98 28.27 -10.07
N PRO A 468 7.05 27.46 -10.17
CA PRO A 468 7.49 26.45 -9.20
C PRO A 468 8.04 27.07 -7.90
N THR A 469 7.93 26.33 -6.79
CA THR A 469 8.40 26.82 -5.47
C THR A 469 9.93 26.67 -5.32
N SER A 470 10.56 27.42 -4.42
CA SER A 470 12.02 27.39 -4.26
C SER A 470 12.51 26.21 -3.42
N VAL A 471 11.93 26.01 -2.23
CA VAL A 471 12.42 25.02 -1.24
C VAL A 471 11.25 24.33 -0.56
N LEU A 472 11.21 23.01 -0.64
CA LEU A 472 10.35 22.16 0.18
C LEU A 472 11.15 21.63 1.38
N VAL A 473 10.70 21.95 2.59
CA VAL A 473 11.30 21.45 3.84
C VAL A 473 10.41 20.37 4.43
N THR A 474 10.93 19.16 4.65
CA THR A 474 10.13 18.04 5.17
C THR A 474 10.98 16.98 5.87
N GLY A 475 10.34 16.11 6.65
CA GLY A 475 10.96 14.91 7.19
C GLY A 475 11.30 13.90 6.09
N GLN A 476 12.42 13.18 6.27
CA GLN A 476 12.86 12.11 5.35
C GLN A 476 11.88 10.94 5.23
N ASP A 477 10.99 10.75 6.19
CA ASP A 477 9.99 9.67 6.24
C ASP A 477 8.89 9.81 5.19
N ILE A 478 8.58 11.03 4.74
CA ILE A 478 7.57 11.29 3.70
C ILE A 478 8.15 11.67 2.34
N LEU A 479 9.44 11.39 2.11
CA LEU A 479 10.08 11.52 0.80
C LEU A 479 9.28 10.76 -0.29
N PHE A 480 8.80 9.56 0.01
CA PHE A 480 8.05 8.74 -0.95
C PHE A 480 6.56 9.05 -0.98
N PHE A 481 5.97 9.25 0.20
CA PHE A 481 4.54 9.52 0.36
C PHE A 481 4.12 10.85 -0.24
N TRP A 482 4.98 11.86 -0.16
CA TRP A 482 4.60 13.23 -0.49
C TRP A 482 5.49 13.84 -1.57
N VAL A 483 6.82 13.89 -1.36
CA VAL A 483 7.74 14.54 -2.30
C VAL A 483 7.67 13.88 -3.68
N ALA A 484 7.82 12.55 -3.75
CA ALA A 484 7.73 11.81 -5.00
C ALA A 484 6.35 11.92 -5.67
N ARG A 485 5.26 11.95 -4.88
CA ARG A 485 3.90 12.13 -5.40
C ARG A 485 3.72 13.51 -6.03
N MET A 486 4.18 14.57 -5.35
CA MET A 486 4.20 15.93 -5.92
C MET A 486 5.01 15.97 -7.22
N MET A 487 6.23 15.43 -7.22
CA MET A 487 7.09 15.40 -8.42
C MET A 487 6.38 14.75 -9.62
N MET A 488 5.85 13.53 -9.45
CA MET A 488 5.17 12.83 -10.55
C MET A 488 3.88 13.52 -11.00
N MET A 489 3.05 13.98 -10.06
CA MET A 489 1.76 14.58 -10.40
C MET A 489 1.92 15.95 -11.07
N GLN A 490 2.79 16.83 -10.58
CA GLN A 490 2.99 18.14 -11.21
C GLN A 490 3.57 18.03 -12.62
N LEU A 491 4.54 17.13 -12.83
CA LEU A 491 5.08 16.88 -14.17
C LEU A 491 4.04 16.26 -15.12
N ALA A 492 3.12 15.43 -14.62
CA ALA A 492 2.04 14.85 -15.43
C ALA A 492 0.89 15.83 -15.75
N VAL A 493 0.62 16.78 -14.86
CA VAL A 493 -0.54 17.69 -14.96
C VAL A 493 -0.15 19.03 -15.59
N VAL A 494 0.87 19.70 -15.04
CA VAL A 494 1.27 21.06 -15.44
C VAL A 494 2.64 21.11 -16.14
N ASN A 495 3.30 19.95 -16.32
CA ASN A 495 4.55 19.80 -17.06
C ASN A 495 5.70 20.68 -16.53
N ASP A 496 5.74 20.89 -15.22
CA ASP A 496 6.84 21.58 -14.53
C ASP A 496 7.12 20.94 -13.17
N ILE A 497 8.30 21.19 -12.62
CA ILE A 497 8.69 20.71 -11.30
C ILE A 497 7.90 21.44 -10.21
N PRO A 498 7.57 20.78 -9.08
CA PRO A 498 6.90 21.45 -7.96
C PRO A 498 7.83 22.37 -7.14
N PHE A 499 9.10 22.02 -7.06
CA PHE A 499 10.11 22.73 -6.27
C PHE A 499 11.52 22.54 -6.84
N HIS A 500 12.36 23.56 -6.68
CA HIS A 500 13.78 23.50 -7.03
C HIS A 500 14.62 22.70 -6.01
N THR A 501 14.39 22.90 -4.70
CA THR A 501 15.18 22.23 -3.65
C THR A 501 14.28 21.45 -2.69
N VAL A 502 14.66 20.23 -2.32
CA VAL A 502 14.05 19.46 -1.23
C VAL A 502 15.06 19.36 -0.09
N TYR A 503 14.73 19.95 1.05
CA TYR A 503 15.50 19.84 2.28
C TYR A 503 14.85 18.79 3.19
N LEU A 504 15.50 17.64 3.32
CA LEU A 504 15.09 16.54 4.16
C LEU A 504 15.78 16.63 5.53
N HIS A 505 15.00 16.94 6.56
CA HIS A 505 15.48 16.89 7.93
C HIS A 505 15.23 15.52 8.58
N GLY A 506 16.02 15.19 9.60
CA GLY A 506 15.81 14.00 10.41
C GLY A 506 14.54 14.09 11.26
N LEU A 507 14.08 12.94 11.78
CA LEU A 507 12.98 12.89 12.73
C LEU A 507 13.46 13.20 14.15
N VAL A 508 12.66 13.99 14.88
CA VAL A 508 12.92 14.28 16.29
C VAL A 508 12.74 13.00 17.12
N ARG A 509 13.69 12.77 18.01
CA ARG A 509 13.76 11.63 18.92
C ARG A 509 13.83 12.12 20.36
N ASP A 510 13.46 11.26 21.29
CA ASP A 510 13.66 11.57 22.71
C ASP A 510 15.15 11.68 23.05
N ALA A 511 15.46 12.13 24.27
CA ALA A 511 16.84 12.28 24.75
C ALA A 511 17.65 10.96 24.70
N LYS A 512 16.97 9.80 24.71
CA LYS A 512 17.59 8.46 24.62
C LYS A 512 17.76 8.00 23.16
N GLY A 513 17.27 8.76 22.18
CA GLY A 513 17.33 8.43 20.76
C GLY A 513 16.23 7.47 20.28
N LYS A 514 15.17 7.25 21.07
CA LYS A 514 14.00 6.49 20.61
C LYS A 514 13.04 7.38 19.83
N LYS A 515 12.31 6.76 18.89
CA LYS A 515 11.18 7.41 18.21
C LYS A 515 10.18 7.89 19.27
N MET A 516 9.72 9.13 19.15
CA MET A 516 8.66 9.63 20.03
C MET A 516 7.31 9.06 19.57
N SER A 517 6.55 8.47 20.49
CA SER A 517 5.20 7.98 20.21
C SER A 517 4.33 8.04 21.47
N LYS A 518 3.02 8.27 21.29
CA LYS A 518 2.05 8.30 22.39
C LYS A 518 2.08 6.98 23.20
N SER A 519 2.24 5.85 22.52
CA SER A 519 2.32 4.51 23.14
C SER A 519 3.53 4.32 24.06
N LEU A 520 4.65 4.98 23.75
CA LEU A 520 5.86 4.92 24.58
C LEU A 520 5.85 5.95 25.71
N GLY A 521 4.86 6.86 25.74
CA GLY A 521 4.77 7.93 26.73
C GLY A 521 5.93 8.91 26.71
N ASN A 522 6.69 8.98 25.61
CA ASN A 522 7.88 9.82 25.45
C ASN A 522 7.66 11.01 24.51
N VAL A 523 6.40 11.38 24.27
CA VAL A 523 6.05 12.59 23.51
C VAL A 523 6.21 13.80 24.41
N ILE A 524 6.80 14.85 23.85
CA ILE A 524 6.92 16.16 24.49
C ILE A 524 6.06 17.12 23.69
N ASP A 525 5.12 17.81 24.35
CA ASP A 525 4.32 18.84 23.70
C ASP A 525 5.20 20.09 23.49
N PRO A 526 5.33 20.61 22.26
CA PRO A 526 6.10 21.83 22.02
C PRO A 526 5.57 23.03 22.81
N LEU A 527 4.27 23.10 23.12
CA LEU A 527 3.69 24.21 23.88
C LEU A 527 4.15 24.19 25.34
N GLU A 528 4.23 23.01 25.96
CA GLU A 528 4.78 22.88 27.32
C GLU A 528 6.23 23.36 27.39
N ILE A 529 7.03 23.04 26.37
CA ILE A 529 8.42 23.49 26.26
C ILE A 529 8.52 25.00 26.01
N ILE A 530 7.61 25.56 25.23
CA ILE A 530 7.54 27.01 24.99
C ILE A 530 7.18 27.74 26.28
N ASP A 531 6.23 27.24 27.06
CA ASP A 531 5.83 27.85 28.33
C ASP A 531 6.98 27.82 29.34
N GLU A 532 7.78 26.74 29.37
CA GLU A 532 8.88 26.58 30.32
C GLU A 532 10.16 27.35 29.90
N TYR A 533 10.52 27.32 28.61
CA TYR A 533 11.81 27.81 28.12
C TYR A 533 11.74 28.97 27.13
N GLY A 534 10.55 29.27 26.59
CA GLY A 534 10.33 30.27 25.56
C GLY A 534 10.48 29.73 24.13
N ALA A 535 9.70 30.29 23.21
CA ALA A 535 9.70 29.89 21.81
C ALA A 535 11.07 30.03 21.12
N ASP A 536 11.82 31.09 21.42
CA ASP A 536 13.14 31.29 20.84
C ASP A 536 14.15 30.22 21.28
N ALA A 537 14.07 29.76 22.53
CA ALA A 537 14.94 28.69 23.02
C ALA A 537 14.67 27.38 22.28
N LEU A 538 13.40 27.03 22.06
CA LEU A 538 13.01 25.85 21.29
C LEU A 538 13.43 25.97 19.81
N ARG A 539 13.16 27.12 19.17
CA ARG A 539 13.54 27.36 17.77
C ARG A 539 15.05 27.28 17.57
N PHE A 540 15.82 27.92 18.45
CA PHE A 540 17.28 27.90 18.38
C PHE A 540 17.84 26.50 18.63
N ALA A 541 17.28 25.76 19.60
CA ALA A 541 17.65 24.38 19.85
C ALA A 541 17.45 23.50 18.61
N ASN A 542 16.28 23.61 17.96
CA ASN A 542 15.97 22.85 16.77
C ASN A 542 16.87 23.25 15.59
N ALA A 543 17.05 24.55 15.33
CA ALA A 543 17.92 25.03 14.25
C ALA A 543 19.37 24.57 14.43
N ALA A 544 19.91 24.62 15.65
CA ALA A 544 21.26 24.16 15.96
C ALA A 544 21.45 22.63 15.81
N MET A 545 20.36 21.85 15.90
CA MET A 545 20.39 20.39 15.81
C MET A 545 19.95 19.85 14.45
N ALA A 546 19.23 20.64 13.65
CA ALA A 546 18.68 20.25 12.36
C ALA A 546 19.73 20.16 11.24
N SER A 547 21.03 20.20 11.57
CA SER A 547 22.12 20.02 10.61
C SER A 547 21.96 18.75 9.79
N LEU A 548 22.28 18.82 8.50
CA LEU A 548 22.22 17.72 7.55
C LEU A 548 22.93 16.45 8.08
N GLY A 549 22.17 15.36 8.21
CA GLY A 549 22.67 14.07 8.71
C GLY A 549 22.69 13.91 10.24
N GLY A 550 22.26 14.92 11.00
CA GLY A 550 22.16 14.87 12.46
C GLY A 550 20.93 14.11 12.97
N VAL A 551 21.08 13.42 14.11
CA VAL A 551 19.92 12.90 14.87
C VAL A 551 19.42 13.99 15.80
N LEU A 552 18.18 14.45 15.57
CA LEU A 552 17.49 15.43 16.41
C LEU A 552 17.05 14.80 17.74
N LYS A 553 17.97 14.64 18.69
CA LYS A 553 17.64 14.22 20.07
C LYS A 553 17.23 15.43 20.88
N LEU A 554 15.95 15.50 21.25
CA LEU A 554 15.43 16.58 22.04
C LEU A 554 15.78 16.36 23.52
N ASP A 555 16.66 17.21 24.05
CA ASP A 555 17.08 17.23 25.45
C ASP A 555 16.74 18.60 26.07
N THR A 556 15.84 18.59 27.05
CA THR A 556 15.43 19.78 27.80
C THR A 556 16.60 20.56 28.40
N GLN A 557 17.70 19.91 28.81
CA GLN A 557 18.88 20.61 29.33
C GLN A 557 19.54 21.50 28.26
N ARG A 558 19.56 21.03 27.01
CA ARG A 558 20.07 21.82 25.89
C ARG A 558 19.17 23.01 25.59
N ILE A 559 17.85 22.84 25.66
CA ILE A 559 16.88 23.95 25.49
C ILE A 559 17.08 24.99 26.59
N ALA A 560 17.21 24.56 27.85
CA ALA A 560 17.54 25.44 28.97
C ALA A 560 18.85 26.21 28.74
N GLY A 561 19.86 25.55 28.18
CA GLY A 561 21.11 26.19 27.76
C GLY A 561 20.89 27.32 26.74
N TYR A 562 20.05 27.10 25.73
CA TYR A 562 19.76 28.12 24.72
C TYR A 562 18.83 29.24 25.22
N ARG A 563 17.95 28.98 26.18
CA ARG A 563 17.24 30.04 26.93
C ARG A 563 18.25 30.95 27.65
N ASN A 564 19.26 30.37 28.29
CA ASN A 564 20.30 31.14 28.97
C ASN A 564 21.14 31.95 27.97
N PHE A 565 21.39 31.42 26.77
CA PHE A 565 22.03 32.18 25.68
C PHE A 565 21.16 33.37 25.23
N GLY A 566 19.85 33.18 25.03
CA GLY A 566 18.91 34.28 24.75
C GLY A 566 18.93 35.34 25.86
N THR A 567 18.99 34.92 27.12
CA THR A 567 19.14 35.81 28.28
C THR A 567 20.45 36.61 28.22
N LYS A 568 21.53 36.02 27.69
CA LYS A 568 22.82 36.71 27.52
C LYS A 568 22.73 37.81 26.46
N LEU A 569 22.05 37.54 25.34
CA LEU A 569 21.78 38.54 24.30
C LEU A 569 20.91 39.68 24.85
N TRP A 570 19.84 39.34 25.56
CA TRP A 570 18.99 40.32 26.24
C TRP A 570 19.79 41.25 27.16
N ASN A 571 20.66 40.68 28.00
CA ASN A 571 21.50 41.47 28.90
C ASN A 571 22.49 42.38 28.15
N ALA A 572 23.01 41.95 27.00
CA ALA A 572 23.89 42.79 26.17
C ALA A 572 23.12 43.97 25.56
N CYS A 573 21.93 43.72 25.01
CA CYS A 573 21.05 44.77 24.46
C CYS A 573 20.61 45.76 25.54
N ARG A 574 20.22 45.26 26.72
CA ARG A 574 19.85 46.08 27.87
C ARG A 574 21.01 46.91 28.38
N PHE A 575 22.22 46.36 28.41
CA PHE A 575 23.41 47.14 28.76
C PHE A 575 23.66 48.28 27.76
N ALA A 576 23.54 48.02 26.46
CA ALA A 576 23.65 49.07 25.45
C ALA A 576 22.57 50.16 25.62
N GLU A 577 21.33 49.76 25.89
CA GLU A 577 20.21 50.68 26.17
C GLU A 577 20.47 51.56 27.39
N MET A 578 20.89 50.97 28.51
CA MET A 578 21.22 51.71 29.74
C MET A 578 22.37 52.71 29.56
N ASN A 579 23.20 52.54 28.52
CA ASN A 579 24.29 53.46 28.17
C ASN A 579 23.91 54.41 27.02
N GLY A 580 22.63 54.53 26.68
CA GLY A 580 22.13 55.50 25.70
C GLY A 580 22.51 55.19 24.25
N VAL A 581 22.93 53.95 23.93
CA VAL A 581 23.37 53.58 22.56
C VAL A 581 22.25 53.78 21.53
N TRP A 582 21.00 53.62 21.93
CA TRP A 582 19.82 53.71 21.05
C TRP A 582 19.18 55.10 21.01
N GLU A 583 19.53 56.00 21.95
CA GLU A 583 18.95 57.34 22.01
C GLU A 583 19.44 58.21 20.84
N GLY A 584 18.51 58.74 20.05
CA GLY A 584 18.85 59.53 18.86
C GLY A 584 19.51 58.72 17.73
N HIS A 585 19.36 57.38 17.73
CA HIS A 585 19.88 56.54 16.68
C HIS A 585 19.29 56.93 15.31
N ALA A 586 20.17 57.30 14.39
CA ALA A 586 19.84 57.48 12.97
C ALA A 586 20.70 56.50 12.17
N THR A 587 20.10 55.84 11.17
CA THR A 587 20.85 55.04 10.20
C THR A 587 21.83 55.96 9.47
N GLY A 588 23.12 55.81 9.75
CA GLY A 588 24.22 56.61 9.19
C GLY A 588 25.29 55.73 8.54
N PRO A 589 26.30 56.34 7.90
CA PRO A 589 27.43 55.60 7.33
C PRO A 589 28.20 54.85 8.44
N ALA A 590 28.87 53.76 8.04
CA ALA A 590 29.65 52.93 8.96
C ALA A 590 30.62 53.79 9.80
N PRO A 591 30.68 53.61 11.13
CA PRO A 591 31.55 54.40 11.98
C PRO A 591 33.02 54.17 11.63
N SER A 592 33.86 55.21 11.78
CA SER A 592 35.32 55.13 11.59
C SER A 592 36.03 55.11 12.94
N PRO A 593 36.15 53.95 13.60
CA PRO A 593 36.72 53.87 14.94
C PRO A 593 38.23 54.10 14.96
N LYS A 594 38.71 54.83 15.96
CA LYS A 594 40.14 55.01 16.21
C LYS A 594 40.74 53.92 17.11
N ALA A 595 39.98 53.46 18.11
CA ALA A 595 40.43 52.45 19.07
C ALA A 595 40.57 51.06 18.43
N THR A 596 41.64 50.33 18.79
CA THR A 596 41.93 48.98 18.28
C THR A 596 40.78 48.00 18.57
N ALA A 597 40.23 48.01 19.78
CA ALA A 597 39.11 47.14 20.15
C ALA A 597 37.87 47.37 19.25
N ASN A 598 37.58 48.63 18.92
CA ASN A 598 36.44 48.97 18.06
C ASN A 598 36.71 48.63 16.59
N LYS A 599 37.96 48.67 16.13
CA LYS A 599 38.31 48.16 14.79
C LYS A 599 38.17 46.64 14.72
N TRP A 600 38.60 45.94 15.77
CA TRP A 600 38.48 44.50 15.89
C TRP A 600 37.01 44.04 15.88
N ILE A 601 36.13 44.67 16.67
CA ILE A 601 34.71 44.27 16.73
C ILE A 601 33.99 44.43 15.39
N ILE A 602 34.34 45.46 14.58
CA ILE A 602 33.83 45.60 13.21
C ILE A 602 34.30 44.43 12.34
N GLY A 603 35.58 44.05 12.46
CA GLY A 603 36.14 42.89 11.75
C GLY A 603 35.44 41.57 12.11
N GLU A 604 35.23 41.30 13.40
CA GLU A 604 34.50 40.10 13.84
C GLU A 604 33.04 40.11 13.40
N THR A 605 32.40 41.29 13.38
CA THR A 605 31.01 41.43 12.88
C THR A 605 30.94 41.11 11.40
N ALA A 606 31.87 41.63 10.58
CA ALA A 606 31.93 41.35 9.15
C ALA A 606 32.22 39.86 8.87
N LYS A 607 33.11 39.25 9.65
CA LYS A 607 33.41 37.82 9.56
C LYS A 607 32.18 36.98 9.91
N THR A 608 31.50 37.30 11.02
CA THR A 608 30.27 36.61 11.43
C THR A 608 29.17 36.74 10.37
N LEU A 609 29.01 37.93 9.78
CA LEU A 609 28.06 38.14 8.69
C LEU A 609 28.38 37.25 7.47
N ALA A 610 29.65 37.15 7.08
CA ALA A 610 30.06 36.29 5.97
C ALA A 610 29.76 34.81 6.27
N GLU A 611 30.11 34.32 7.46
CA GLU A 611 29.87 32.93 7.88
C GLU A 611 28.37 32.61 7.96
N VAL A 612 27.55 33.53 8.50
CA VAL A 612 26.09 33.35 8.60
C VAL A 612 25.43 33.39 7.22
N ASN A 613 25.85 34.31 6.34
CA ASN A 613 25.32 34.37 4.97
C ASN A 613 25.68 33.10 4.19
N GLU A 614 26.93 32.64 4.26
CA GLU A 614 27.36 31.40 3.62
C GLU A 614 26.57 30.18 4.16
N ALA A 615 26.31 30.12 5.47
CA ALA A 615 25.49 29.07 6.04
C ALA A 615 24.05 29.14 5.48
N LEU A 616 23.39 30.30 5.55
CA LEU A 616 22.02 30.48 5.07
C LEU A 616 21.86 30.21 3.56
N GLU A 617 22.85 30.58 2.75
CA GLU A 617 22.87 30.27 1.31
C GLU A 617 22.95 28.76 1.03
N ASN A 618 23.51 27.98 1.96
CA ASN A 618 23.73 26.54 1.82
C ASN A 618 22.75 25.67 2.65
N TYR A 619 21.81 26.30 3.37
CA TYR A 619 20.87 25.68 4.32
C TYR A 619 21.53 25.14 5.60
#